data_AF-A0A1H4T115-F1
#
_entry.id   AF-A0A1H4T115-F1
#
_cell.length_a   1.000
_cell.length_b   1.000
_cell.length_c   1.000
_cell.angle_alpha   90.00
_cell.angle_beta   90.00
_cell.angle_gamma   90.00
#
_symmetry.space_group_name_H-M   'P 1'
#
loop_
_entity.id
_entity.type
_entity.pdbx_description
1 polymer ?
#
loop_
_entity_poly.entity_id
_entity_poly.type
_entity_poly.pdbx_seq_one_letter_code
_entity_poly.pdbx_strand_id
1 'polypeptide(L)'
;MSWTKGTRRRLAALAVGLVFATAGCAGGGTAHAGGTSGEAVSPSPVGKVLSGTDDAGRHLREAGGKDAPKVAVEVTPDSADGWDVRLTFRHFRVSTPGARPTAVTGRGLACLFVDGRRVARLRAPRYRLPARLVPHGTHHVTARLYADDGTVWAVHGEPVQSTADITVSDTRAPAPPRPSTANTAPVTGG
;
A
#
# COMPACT_ATOMS: atom_id res chain seq x y z
N MET A 1 29.49 -33.15 21.34
CA MET A 1 30.72 -32.59 20.77
C MET A 1 30.42 -31.19 20.24
N SER A 2 30.73 -30.13 20.99
CA SER A 2 31.88 -29.20 20.76
C SER A 2 31.96 -28.71 19.30
N TRP A 3 31.45 -27.51 19.01
CA TRP A 3 32.19 -26.24 18.99
C TRP A 3 33.20 -26.13 17.83
N THR A 4 32.98 -25.19 16.90
CA THR A 4 33.99 -24.17 16.52
C THR A 4 33.32 -22.80 16.28
N LYS A 5 34.03 -21.75 16.72
CA LYS A 5 33.66 -20.33 16.72
C LYS A 5 34.36 -19.65 15.54
N GLY A 6 33.63 -18.76 14.85
CA GLY A 6 33.99 -17.36 14.57
C GLY A 6 35.12 -17.01 13.60
N THR A 7 34.88 -15.96 12.81
CA THR A 7 35.91 -14.95 12.47
C THR A 7 35.28 -13.56 12.34
N ARG A 8 35.91 -12.56 12.96
CA ARG A 8 35.54 -11.13 12.94
C ARG A 8 36.33 -10.38 11.87
N ARG A 9 35.74 -9.25 11.42
CA ARG A 9 36.33 -7.96 10.97
C ARG A 9 37.28 -7.97 9.76
N ARG A 10 37.12 -6.99 8.86
CA ARG A 10 38.01 -5.79 8.76
C ARG A 10 37.25 -4.58 8.22
N LEU A 11 37.40 -3.45 8.92
CA LEU A 11 37.15 -2.09 8.46
C LEU A 11 38.27 -1.68 7.50
N ALA A 12 37.96 -0.95 6.44
CA ALA A 12 38.94 -0.21 5.66
C ALA A 12 38.43 1.23 5.48
N ALA A 13 39.04 2.15 6.22
CA ALA A 13 38.97 3.57 5.99
C ALA A 13 39.95 3.93 4.86
N LEU A 14 39.53 4.79 3.94
CA LEU A 14 40.44 5.48 3.03
C LEU A 14 40.18 6.97 3.14
N ALA A 15 41.17 7.67 3.69
CA ALA A 15 41.25 9.12 3.75
C ALA A 15 42.29 9.60 2.72
N VAL A 16 41.99 10.66 1.97
CA VAL A 16 42.98 11.48 1.26
C VAL A 16 42.54 12.95 1.35
N GLY A 17 43.44 13.81 1.82
CA GLY A 17 43.32 15.28 1.90
C GLY A 17 43.45 15.97 0.53
N LEU A 18 43.55 17.29 0.34
CA LEU A 18 44.08 18.37 1.18
C LEU A 18 43.65 19.74 0.57
N VAL A 19 43.23 20.66 1.44
CA VAL A 19 43.35 22.15 1.50
C VAL A 19 43.57 22.98 0.22
N PHE A 20 42.76 24.05 0.07
CA PHE A 20 43.24 25.42 -0.26
C PHE A 20 42.42 26.48 0.50
N ALA A 21 43.12 27.41 1.15
CA ALA A 21 42.57 28.56 1.86
C ALA A 21 42.59 29.81 0.98
N THR A 22 41.57 30.67 1.08
CA THR A 22 41.67 32.11 0.77
C THR A 22 40.72 32.91 1.67
N ALA A 23 41.02 34.20 1.80
CA ALA A 23 40.71 35.09 2.91
C ALA A 23 39.65 36.18 2.58
N GLY A 24 39.18 36.89 3.63
CA GLY A 24 38.45 38.17 3.57
C GLY A 24 36.92 38.04 3.61
N CYS A 25 36.10 38.91 4.22
CA CYS A 25 36.27 40.20 4.89
C CYS A 25 35.12 40.40 5.91
N ALA A 26 35.34 41.31 6.86
CA ALA A 26 34.40 41.75 7.87
C ALA A 26 33.15 42.46 7.29
N GLY A 27 32.00 42.26 7.93
CA GLY A 27 30.79 43.07 7.74
C GLY A 27 29.99 43.10 9.05
N GLY A 28 30.07 44.22 9.76
CA GLY A 28 29.25 44.49 10.94
C GLY A 28 27.86 45.02 10.56
N GLY A 29 26.90 44.79 11.45
CA GLY A 29 25.56 45.37 11.40
C GLY A 29 24.79 44.99 12.66
N THR A 30 24.66 45.92 13.59
CA THR A 30 23.92 45.79 14.84
C THR A 30 22.42 46.04 14.66
N ALA A 31 21.64 45.13 15.27
CA ALA A 31 20.36 45.29 15.97
C ALA A 31 19.17 46.00 15.30
N HIS A 32 18.02 45.31 15.28
CA HIS A 32 16.76 45.85 15.79
C HIS A 32 15.93 44.72 16.44
N ALA A 33 15.50 44.97 17.67
CA ALA A 33 14.58 44.14 18.43
C ALA A 33 13.12 44.43 18.05
N GLY A 34 12.26 43.41 18.16
CA GLY A 34 10.81 43.59 18.27
C GLY A 34 10.01 42.58 17.45
N GLY A 35 9.35 41.64 18.13
CA GLY A 35 8.35 40.79 17.49
C GLY A 35 8.08 39.48 18.20
N THR A 36 7.34 39.57 19.31
CA THR A 36 6.45 38.55 19.88
C THR A 36 6.71 37.08 19.50
N SER A 37 7.17 36.31 20.48
CA SER A 37 7.08 34.86 20.54
C SER A 37 5.62 34.40 20.47
N GLY A 38 5.07 34.33 19.26
CA GLY A 38 4.14 33.29 18.89
C GLY A 38 4.98 32.22 18.21
N GLU A 39 5.29 31.14 18.93
CA GLU A 39 5.71 29.87 18.32
C GLU A 39 4.58 29.45 17.39
N ALA A 40 4.61 29.95 16.16
CA ALA A 40 3.86 29.41 15.06
C ALA A 40 4.39 28.00 14.94
N VAL A 41 3.64 27.03 15.49
CA VAL A 41 3.84 25.60 15.26
C VAL A 41 3.95 25.46 13.75
N SER A 42 5.18 25.46 13.25
CA SER A 42 5.45 25.31 11.85
C SER A 42 4.87 23.96 11.51
N PRO A 43 3.83 23.87 10.65
CA PRO A 43 3.28 22.58 10.32
C PRO A 43 4.43 21.80 9.72
N SER A 44 4.87 20.75 10.41
CA SER A 44 5.87 19.82 9.88
C SER A 44 5.43 19.50 8.45
N PRO A 45 6.30 19.70 7.45
CA PRO A 45 5.88 19.64 6.06
C PRO A 45 5.17 18.31 5.84
N VAL A 46 3.99 18.37 5.23
CA VAL A 46 3.09 17.22 5.01
C VAL A 46 3.64 16.27 3.94
N GLY A 47 4.96 16.16 3.83
CA GLY A 47 5.65 15.50 2.73
C GLY A 47 5.78 16.37 1.49
N LYS A 48 6.81 16.09 0.70
CA LYS A 48 7.00 16.66 -0.64
C LYS A 48 6.18 15.84 -1.65
N VAL A 49 5.52 16.53 -2.58
CA VAL A 49 4.95 15.87 -3.77
C VAL A 49 6.09 15.55 -4.75
N LEU A 50 6.15 14.29 -5.16
CA LEU A 50 7.17 13.76 -6.06
C LEU A 50 6.71 13.89 -7.51
N SER A 51 7.66 13.90 -8.44
CA SER A 51 7.37 13.96 -9.88
C SER A 51 6.75 12.67 -10.41
N GLY A 52 6.98 11.53 -9.73
CA GLY A 52 6.41 10.25 -10.09
C GLY A 52 4.91 10.16 -9.81
N THR A 53 4.26 9.20 -10.48
CA THR A 53 2.84 8.88 -10.29
C THR A 53 2.65 7.39 -10.03
N ASP A 54 1.52 7.04 -9.46
CA ASP A 54 1.07 5.65 -9.43
C ASP A 54 0.47 5.21 -10.78
N ASP A 55 0.07 3.93 -10.87
CA ASP A 55 -0.54 3.36 -12.08
C ASP A 55 -1.86 4.05 -12.51
N ALA A 56 -2.49 4.80 -11.60
CA ALA A 56 -3.69 5.57 -11.86
C ALA A 56 -3.40 7.05 -12.21
N GLY A 57 -2.12 7.40 -12.44
CA GLY A 57 -1.69 8.75 -12.81
C GLY A 57 -1.75 9.77 -11.67
N ARG A 58 -1.75 9.31 -10.41
CA ARG A 58 -1.81 10.18 -9.22
C ARG A 58 -0.42 10.43 -8.68
N HIS A 59 -0.07 11.70 -8.46
CA HIS A 59 1.23 12.08 -7.92
C HIS A 59 1.49 11.44 -6.55
N LEU A 60 2.73 11.01 -6.36
CA LEU A 60 3.19 10.47 -5.08
C LEU A 60 3.56 11.59 -4.11
N ARG A 61 3.38 11.35 -2.81
CA ARG A 61 3.71 12.26 -1.72
C ARG A 61 4.53 11.51 -0.68
N GLU A 62 5.76 11.97 -0.47
CA GLU A 62 6.71 11.33 0.42
C GLU A 62 6.30 11.52 1.88
N ALA A 63 6.02 10.44 2.60
CA ALA A 63 5.83 10.40 4.04
C ALA A 63 7.04 9.72 4.67
N GLY A 64 8.09 10.50 4.90
CA GLY A 64 9.32 10.02 5.54
C GLY A 64 9.23 9.93 7.06
N GLY A 65 10.11 9.12 7.65
CA GLY A 65 10.34 9.06 9.10
C GLY A 65 9.71 7.85 9.79
N LYS A 66 9.91 7.78 11.10
CA LYS A 66 9.47 6.67 11.96
C LYS A 66 7.94 6.45 11.98
N ASP A 67 7.18 7.49 11.62
CA ASP A 67 5.72 7.52 11.65
C ASP A 67 5.11 7.47 10.23
N ALA A 68 5.82 6.88 9.26
CA ALA A 68 5.31 6.68 7.92
C ALA A 68 4.02 5.82 7.92
N PRO A 69 2.97 6.20 7.17
CA PRO A 69 1.73 5.45 7.13
C PRO A 69 1.96 4.08 6.51
N LYS A 70 1.21 3.08 6.99
CA LYS A 70 1.23 1.70 6.48
C LYS A 70 -0.17 1.12 6.44
N VAL A 71 -0.38 0.20 5.50
CA VAL A 71 -1.60 -0.60 5.39
C VAL A 71 -1.21 -2.06 5.19
N ALA A 72 -1.98 -2.97 5.77
CA ALA A 72 -1.99 -4.38 5.45
C ALA A 72 -3.40 -4.76 4.97
N VAL A 73 -3.49 -5.66 4.00
CA VAL A 73 -4.75 -6.22 3.50
C VAL A 73 -4.80 -7.72 3.80
N GLU A 74 -5.93 -8.16 4.32
CA GLU A 74 -6.27 -9.56 4.55
C GLU A 74 -7.59 -9.85 3.84
N VAL A 75 -7.67 -11.00 3.18
CA VAL A 75 -8.84 -11.38 2.39
C VAL A 75 -9.27 -12.79 2.76
N THR A 76 -10.55 -12.95 3.08
CA THR A 76 -11.13 -14.24 3.47
C THR A 76 -12.44 -14.48 2.73
N PRO A 77 -12.81 -15.72 2.40
CA PRO A 77 -14.13 -16.02 1.84
C PRO A 77 -15.25 -15.49 2.74
N ASP A 78 -16.30 -14.92 2.14
CA ASP A 78 -17.51 -14.48 2.84
C ASP A 78 -18.64 -15.51 2.68
N SER A 79 -19.46 -15.64 3.72
CA SER A 79 -20.59 -16.57 3.83
C SER A 79 -21.70 -16.38 2.80
N ALA A 80 -21.80 -15.22 2.16
CA ALA A 80 -22.91 -14.84 1.28
C ALA A 80 -22.50 -14.72 -0.20
N ASP A 81 -21.50 -15.48 -0.63
CA ASP A 81 -20.76 -15.36 -1.90
C ASP A 81 -19.95 -14.06 -2.00
N GLY A 82 -18.64 -14.20 -2.17
CA GLY A 82 -17.67 -13.11 -2.25
C GLY A 82 -16.55 -13.24 -1.20
N TRP A 83 -15.94 -12.11 -0.88
CA TRP A 83 -14.77 -12.04 0.00
C TRP A 83 -14.91 -10.89 1.00
N ASP A 84 -14.58 -11.14 2.27
CA ASP A 84 -14.37 -10.09 3.27
C ASP A 84 -12.93 -9.59 3.16
N VAL A 85 -12.79 -8.29 2.90
CA VAL A 85 -11.50 -7.60 2.85
C VAL A 85 -11.36 -6.79 4.12
N ARG A 86 -10.33 -7.11 4.91
CA ARG A 86 -9.98 -6.40 6.13
C ARG A 86 -8.67 -5.65 5.96
N LEU A 87 -8.69 -4.37 6.30
CA LEU A 87 -7.54 -3.47 6.29
C LEU A 87 -7.08 -3.18 7.71
N THR A 88 -5.77 -3.29 7.92
CA THR A 88 -5.11 -2.87 9.16
C THR A 88 -4.20 -1.69 8.86
N PHE A 89 -4.42 -0.58 9.57
CA PHE A 89 -3.67 0.67 9.38
C PHE A 89 -2.64 0.88 10.50
N ARG A 90 -1.47 1.43 10.17
CA ARG A 90 -0.51 1.96 11.15
C ARG A 90 -0.08 3.36 10.74
N HIS A 91 0.02 4.27 11.72
CA HIS A 91 0.32 5.70 11.50
C HIS A 91 -0.59 6.34 10.43
N PHE A 92 -1.81 5.81 10.28
CA PHE A 92 -2.76 6.26 9.29
C PHE A 92 -4.16 6.42 9.89
N ARG A 93 -4.80 7.55 9.59
CA ARG A 93 -6.12 7.95 10.06
C ARG A 93 -7.03 8.08 8.84
N VAL A 94 -8.07 7.25 8.79
CA VAL A 94 -9.06 7.33 7.72
C VAL A 94 -9.91 8.59 7.90
N SER A 95 -10.08 9.34 6.82
CA SER A 95 -10.82 10.59 6.83
C SER A 95 -12.32 10.37 6.87
N THR A 96 -12.99 11.23 7.63
CA THR A 96 -14.45 11.27 7.70
C THR A 96 -15.05 11.75 6.37
N PRO A 97 -16.31 11.40 6.07
CA PRO A 97 -17.05 12.02 4.98
C PRO A 97 -17.01 13.55 5.08
N GLY A 98 -16.82 14.24 3.95
CA GLY A 98 -16.77 15.71 3.90
C GLY A 98 -15.45 16.34 4.36
N ALA A 99 -14.41 15.54 4.65
CA ALA A 99 -13.07 16.09 4.93
C ALA A 99 -12.59 17.00 3.80
N ARG A 100 -11.95 18.11 4.17
CA ARG A 100 -11.38 19.07 3.21
C ARG A 100 -10.33 18.37 2.34
N PRO A 101 -10.20 18.72 1.05
CA PRO A 101 -9.20 18.14 0.16
C PRO A 101 -7.82 18.73 0.43
N THR A 102 -7.26 18.46 1.61
CA THR A 102 -5.97 19.00 2.06
C THR A 102 -5.16 17.89 2.68
N ALA A 103 -3.93 17.68 2.20
CA ALA A 103 -3.06 16.68 2.78
C ALA A 103 -2.77 16.98 4.26
N VAL A 104 -2.89 15.96 5.09
CA VAL A 104 -2.46 15.93 6.48
C VAL A 104 -1.68 14.63 6.68
N THR A 105 -0.48 14.70 7.27
CA THR A 105 0.42 13.56 7.40
C THR A 105 -0.30 12.35 8.00
N GLY A 106 -0.20 11.20 7.33
CA GLY A 106 -0.83 9.96 7.79
C GLY A 106 -2.36 10.05 7.83
N ARG A 107 -3.00 10.87 6.98
CA ARG A 107 -4.45 10.94 6.87
C ARG A 107 -4.90 10.77 5.42
N GLY A 108 -6.07 10.17 5.25
CA GLY A 108 -6.80 10.20 3.98
C GLY A 108 -7.68 8.99 3.79
N LEU A 109 -7.57 8.35 2.64
CA LEU A 109 -8.43 7.25 2.21
C LEU A 109 -7.62 6.04 1.76
N ALA A 110 -8.15 4.85 2.00
CA ALA A 110 -7.67 3.66 1.32
C ALA A 110 -8.46 3.47 0.02
N CYS A 111 -7.80 3.21 -1.09
CA CYS A 111 -8.44 2.74 -2.31
C CYS A 111 -8.13 1.26 -2.49
N LEU A 112 -9.16 0.48 -2.84
CA LEU A 112 -9.04 -0.94 -3.12
C LEU A 112 -9.01 -1.16 -4.63
N PHE A 113 -8.11 -2.03 -5.07
CA PHE A 113 -7.90 -2.41 -6.45
C PHE A 113 -7.99 -3.93 -6.58
N VAL A 114 -8.52 -4.41 -7.71
CA VAL A 114 -8.43 -5.81 -8.13
C VAL A 114 -7.76 -5.81 -9.50
N ASP A 115 -6.62 -6.50 -9.61
CA ASP A 115 -5.79 -6.55 -10.82
C ASP A 115 -5.51 -5.17 -11.42
N GLY A 116 -5.15 -4.22 -10.55
CA GLY A 116 -4.85 -2.83 -10.92
C GLY A 116 -6.06 -1.95 -11.21
N ARG A 117 -7.29 -2.49 -11.25
CA ARG A 117 -8.52 -1.69 -11.43
C ARG A 117 -9.10 -1.27 -10.10
N ARG A 118 -9.30 0.04 -9.89
CA ARG A 118 -9.89 0.55 -8.65
C ARG A 118 -11.36 0.14 -8.53
N VAL A 119 -11.70 -0.59 -7.48
CA VAL A 119 -13.07 -1.07 -7.22
C VAL A 119 -13.78 -0.29 -6.13
N ALA A 120 -13.04 0.30 -5.17
CA ALA A 120 -13.65 1.04 -4.07
C ALA A 120 -12.73 2.13 -3.48
N ARG A 121 -13.35 3.13 -2.86
CA ARG A 121 -12.71 4.08 -1.95
C ARG A 121 -13.27 3.84 -0.56
N LEU A 122 -12.42 3.49 0.39
CA LEU A 122 -12.80 2.98 1.69
C LEU A 122 -12.61 4.04 2.77
N ARG A 123 -13.69 4.27 3.52
CA ARG A 123 -13.70 5.05 4.76
C ARG A 123 -13.83 4.19 6.02
N ALA A 124 -13.86 2.86 5.83
CA ALA A 124 -13.94 1.86 6.88
C ALA A 124 -12.87 0.79 6.64
N PRO A 125 -12.43 0.09 7.69
CA PRO A 125 -11.40 -0.94 7.59
C PRO A 125 -11.92 -2.27 7.01
N ARG A 126 -13.22 -2.41 6.75
CA ARG A 126 -13.80 -3.61 6.16
C ARG A 126 -14.54 -3.27 4.87
N TYR A 127 -14.45 -4.17 3.89
CA TYR A 127 -15.15 -4.06 2.62
C TYR A 127 -15.53 -5.45 2.12
N ARG A 128 -16.79 -5.60 1.72
CA ARG A 128 -17.27 -6.82 1.08
C ARG A 128 -17.01 -6.75 -0.42
N LEU A 129 -16.12 -7.60 -0.91
CA LEU A 129 -15.76 -7.72 -2.32
C LEU A 129 -16.69 -8.74 -3.01
N PRO A 130 -17.53 -8.31 -3.97
CA PRO A 130 -18.45 -9.21 -4.66
C PRO A 130 -17.71 -10.23 -5.54
N ALA A 131 -18.16 -11.49 -5.54
CA ALA A 131 -17.55 -12.58 -6.32
C ALA A 131 -17.41 -12.27 -7.82
N ARG A 132 -18.34 -11.48 -8.41
CA ARG A 132 -18.26 -11.08 -9.84
C ARG A 132 -16.98 -10.32 -10.21
N LEU A 133 -16.31 -9.69 -9.23
CA LEU A 133 -15.06 -8.96 -9.46
C LEU A 133 -13.83 -9.86 -9.39
N VAL A 134 -14.01 -11.11 -8.94
CA VAL A 134 -12.96 -12.10 -8.73
C VAL A 134 -13.46 -13.44 -9.30
N PRO A 135 -13.57 -13.55 -10.64
CA PRO A 135 -13.97 -14.79 -11.29
C PRO A 135 -12.95 -15.92 -11.06
N HIS A 136 -13.15 -17.06 -11.72
CA HIS A 136 -12.21 -18.17 -11.70
C HIS A 136 -10.80 -17.73 -12.10
N GLY A 137 -9.79 -18.11 -11.31
CA GLY A 137 -8.39 -17.73 -11.50
C GLY A 137 -7.77 -17.09 -10.26
N THR A 138 -6.54 -16.60 -10.41
CA THR A 138 -5.82 -15.86 -9.37
C THR A 138 -5.92 -14.36 -9.62
N HIS A 139 -6.30 -13.62 -8.59
CA HIS A 139 -6.53 -12.19 -8.61
C HIS A 139 -5.78 -11.49 -7.49
N HIS A 140 -5.26 -10.29 -7.76
CA HIS A 140 -4.49 -9.52 -6.80
C HIS A 140 -5.35 -8.40 -6.23
N VAL A 141 -5.58 -8.44 -4.92
CA VAL A 141 -6.32 -7.41 -4.19
C VAL A 141 -5.33 -6.46 -3.53
N THR A 142 -5.23 -5.23 -4.04
CA THR A 142 -4.29 -4.23 -3.54
C THR A 142 -5.04 -3.12 -2.79
N ALA A 143 -4.62 -2.82 -1.57
CA ALA A 143 -5.02 -1.63 -0.84
C ALA A 143 -3.91 -0.58 -0.90
N ARG A 144 -4.21 0.62 -1.41
CA ARG A 144 -3.26 1.75 -1.54
C ARG A 144 -3.77 2.98 -0.80
N LEU A 145 -2.87 3.69 -0.11
CA LEU A 145 -3.23 4.87 0.68
C LEU A 145 -3.10 6.17 -0.10
N TYR A 146 -4.14 7.00 -0.02
CA TYR A 146 -4.20 8.32 -0.63
C TYR A 146 -4.38 9.38 0.46
N ALA A 147 -3.77 10.54 0.29
CA ALA A 147 -4.06 11.74 1.05
C ALA A 147 -5.43 12.34 0.64
N ASP A 148 -5.97 13.23 1.47
CA ASP A 148 -7.25 13.89 1.20
C ASP A 148 -7.24 14.79 -0.04
N ASP A 149 -6.07 15.32 -0.43
CA ASP A 149 -5.88 16.08 -1.68
C ASP A 149 -5.79 15.17 -2.93
N GLY A 150 -5.84 13.84 -2.74
CA GLY A 150 -5.78 12.85 -3.81
C GLY A 150 -4.38 12.51 -4.31
N THR A 151 -3.31 12.95 -3.62
CA THR A 151 -1.96 12.40 -3.80
C THR A 151 -1.86 11.01 -3.16
N VAL A 152 -0.95 10.18 -3.65
CA VAL A 152 -0.70 8.83 -3.11
C VAL A 152 0.36 8.95 -2.03
N TRP A 153 0.11 8.41 -0.84
CA TRP A 153 1.17 8.33 0.17
C TRP A 153 2.28 7.40 -0.33
N ALA A 154 3.53 7.83 -0.22
CA ALA A 154 4.69 7.07 -0.63
C ALA A 154 5.78 7.08 0.44
N VAL A 155 6.60 6.03 0.48
CA VAL A 155 7.78 5.93 1.32
C VAL A 155 8.95 5.54 0.43
N HIS A 156 10.00 6.35 0.42
CA HIS A 156 11.14 6.19 -0.49
C HIS A 156 10.72 6.16 -1.97
N GLY A 157 9.73 6.98 -2.33
CA GLY A 157 9.21 7.03 -3.70
C GLY A 157 8.29 5.87 -4.10
N GLU A 158 8.07 4.89 -3.23
CA GLU A 158 7.16 3.77 -3.49
C GLU A 158 5.78 4.00 -2.88
N PRO A 159 4.67 3.74 -3.60
CA PRO A 159 3.33 3.83 -3.04
C PRO A 159 3.16 3.00 -1.76
N VAL A 160 2.56 3.59 -0.73
CA VAL A 160 2.16 2.87 0.47
C VAL A 160 0.95 2.00 0.13
N GLN A 161 1.22 0.72 -0.08
CA GLN A 161 0.23 -0.28 -0.44
C GLN A 161 0.54 -1.66 0.12
N SER A 162 -0.45 -2.54 0.10
CA SER A 162 -0.32 -3.96 0.42
C SER A 162 -1.22 -4.77 -0.50
N THR A 163 -0.77 -5.96 -0.89
CA THR A 163 -1.48 -6.85 -1.81
C THR A 163 -1.70 -8.21 -1.15
N ALA A 164 -2.87 -8.78 -1.34
CA ALA A 164 -3.21 -10.16 -1.02
C ALA A 164 -3.81 -10.85 -2.25
N ASP A 165 -3.57 -12.15 -2.38
CA ASP A 165 -4.03 -12.92 -3.52
C ASP A 165 -5.31 -13.68 -3.17
N ILE A 166 -6.21 -13.74 -4.13
CA ILE A 166 -7.37 -14.63 -4.11
C ILE A 166 -7.19 -15.64 -5.24
N THR A 167 -7.34 -16.93 -4.94
CA THR A 167 -7.44 -17.97 -5.96
C THR A 167 -8.80 -18.64 -5.90
N VAL A 168 -9.55 -18.54 -6.99
CA VAL A 168 -10.87 -19.16 -7.18
C VAL A 168 -10.72 -20.33 -8.14
N SER A 169 -10.98 -21.53 -7.67
CA SER A 169 -11.01 -22.76 -8.48
C SER A 169 -12.43 -23.28 -8.58
N ASP A 170 -12.80 -23.80 -9.75
CA ASP A 170 -14.09 -24.45 -9.94
C ASP A 170 -14.11 -25.75 -9.13
N THR A 171 -14.81 -25.74 -7.99
CA THR A 171 -15.16 -27.00 -7.32
C THR A 171 -16.40 -27.56 -8.02
N ARG A 172 -16.24 -28.05 -9.26
CA ARG A 172 -17.26 -28.89 -9.87
C ARG A 172 -17.14 -30.27 -9.25
N ALA A 173 -18.08 -30.60 -8.35
CA ALA A 173 -18.28 -31.99 -7.94
C ALA A 173 -18.43 -32.87 -9.20
N PRO A 174 -17.73 -34.01 -9.32
CA PRO A 174 -17.90 -34.90 -10.46
C PRO A 174 -19.38 -35.21 -10.64
N ALA A 175 -19.90 -34.97 -11.84
CA ALA A 175 -21.28 -35.36 -12.14
C ALA A 175 -21.39 -36.88 -11.95
N PRO A 176 -22.42 -37.39 -11.24
CA PRO A 176 -22.61 -38.83 -11.10
C PRO A 176 -22.70 -39.46 -12.50
N PRO A 177 -22.13 -40.66 -12.71
CA PRO A 177 -22.19 -41.33 -14.01
C PRO A 177 -23.64 -41.49 -14.43
N ARG A 178 -23.99 -40.99 -15.62
CA ARG A 178 -25.31 -41.22 -16.21
C ARG A 178 -25.44 -42.72 -16.50
N PRO A 179 -26.51 -43.41 -16.07
CA PRO A 179 -26.72 -44.79 -16.44
C PRO A 179 -26.88 -44.89 -17.96
N SER A 180 -26.00 -45.64 -18.61
CA SER A 180 -26.13 -45.99 -20.02
C SER A 180 -27.38 -46.85 -20.19
N THR A 181 -28.40 -46.33 -20.87
CA THR A 181 -29.52 -47.13 -21.34
C THR A 181 -28.98 -48.10 -22.40
N ALA A 182 -28.70 -49.33 -21.98
CA ALA A 182 -28.38 -50.42 -22.89
C ALA A 182 -29.60 -50.66 -23.78
N ASN A 183 -29.40 -50.46 -25.09
CA ASN A 183 -30.42 -50.69 -26.11
C ASN A 183 -30.64 -52.21 -26.23
N THR A 184 -31.75 -52.72 -25.70
CA THR A 184 -32.17 -54.10 -25.94
C THR A 184 -32.60 -54.23 -27.40
N ALA A 185 -31.77 -54.86 -28.22
CA ALA A 185 -32.17 -55.29 -29.56
C ALA A 185 -33.17 -56.46 -29.44
N PRO A 186 -34.27 -56.49 -30.23
CA PRO A 186 -35.16 -57.64 -30.26
C PRO A 186 -34.49 -58.81 -30.99
N VAL A 187 -34.55 -60.00 -30.39
CA VAL A 187 -34.21 -61.26 -31.02
C VAL A 187 -35.31 -61.63 -32.03
N THR A 188 -34.96 -61.69 -33.32
CA THR A 188 -35.83 -62.24 -34.35
C THR A 188 -35.54 -63.72 -34.50
N GLY A 189 -36.50 -64.58 -34.15
CA GLY A 189 -36.46 -66.01 -34.43
C GLY A 189 -36.87 -66.32 -35.87
N GLY A 190 -36.19 -67.30 -36.48
CA GLY A 190 -36.49 -67.91 -37.77
C GLY A 190 -35.64 -69.15 -37.94
#